data_AF-A0A2R3QVH9-F1
#
_entry.id   AF-A0A2R3QVH9-F1
#
_cell.length_a   1.000
_cell.length_b   1.000
_cell.length_c   1.000
_cell.angle_alpha   90.00
_cell.angle_beta   90.00
_cell.angle_gamma   90.00
#
_symmetry.space_group_name_H-M   'P 1'
#
loop_
_entity.id
_entity.type
_entity.pdbx_description
1 polymer ?
#
loop_
_entity_poly.entity_id
_entity_poly.type
_entity_poly.pdbx_seq_one_letter_code
_entity_poly.pdbx_strand_id
1 'polypeptide(L)'
;MLVALGALVGVWFWLARTMRNKGSGWFIRHLAGSFAGSFAFMLLVMVAVGTGLITAEPKEELAATGTDKTSTVKAESLKPMKFASVTQMIDDKADFSEENGTFKVITSEPLHIQMATQVVANDLDEVKLAEVRRVALYGVYRTLIHTDAPSVHVSALPMEVTLNPYSARYLDAPKVEITVTRDEALQAVAGLIDVSSLDDLVTPNADLGIQFDKWSKPFEALYFKPEGQKALVAALQSQ
;
A
#
# COMPACT_ATOMS: atom_id res chain seq x y z
N MET A 1 -8.44 -19.64 -37.80
CA MET A 1 -7.90 -18.50 -37.04
C MET A 1 -9.00 -17.60 -36.46
N LEU A 2 -10.02 -17.20 -37.22
CA LEU A 2 -11.15 -16.36 -36.75
C LEU A 2 -11.98 -16.97 -35.60
N VAL A 3 -12.16 -18.29 -35.57
CA VAL A 3 -12.91 -18.99 -34.50
C VAL A 3 -12.19 -18.95 -33.15
N ALA A 4 -10.85 -19.00 -33.15
CA ALA A 4 -10.05 -18.93 -31.92
C ALA A 4 -10.06 -17.52 -31.29
N LEU A 5 -10.08 -16.47 -32.14
CA LEU A 5 -10.22 -15.09 -31.70
C LEU A 5 -11.59 -14.82 -31.04
N GLY A 6 -12.68 -15.36 -31.62
CA GLY A 6 -14.02 -15.23 -31.04
C GLY A 6 -14.15 -15.88 -29.66
N ALA A 7 -13.53 -17.05 -29.46
CA ALA A 7 -13.55 -17.76 -28.17
C ALA A 7 -12.80 -16.98 -27.08
N LEU A 8 -11.65 -16.37 -27.40
CA LEU A 8 -10.89 -15.56 -26.45
C LEU A 8 -11.65 -14.30 -26.04
N VAL A 9 -12.33 -13.64 -26.99
CA VAL A 9 -13.17 -12.46 -26.68
C VAL A 9 -14.38 -12.84 -25.82
N GLY A 10 -15.01 -13.99 -26.09
CA GLY A 10 -16.14 -14.48 -25.29
C GLY A 10 -15.76 -14.82 -23.85
N VAL A 11 -14.65 -15.55 -23.67
CA VAL A 11 -14.10 -15.87 -22.34
C VAL A 11 -13.70 -14.60 -21.59
N TRP A 12 -13.10 -13.63 -22.28
CA TRP A 12 -12.76 -12.33 -21.72
C TRP A 12 -13.99 -11.54 -21.25
N PHE A 13 -15.03 -11.46 -22.08
CA PHE A 13 -16.25 -10.73 -21.74
C PHE A 13 -16.98 -11.36 -20.57
N TRP A 14 -16.97 -12.70 -20.49
CA TRP A 14 -17.48 -13.43 -19.33
C TRP A 14 -16.68 -13.10 -18.06
N LEU A 15 -15.34 -13.23 -18.08
CA LEU A 15 -14.46 -12.89 -16.96
C LEU A 15 -14.64 -11.45 -16.48
N ALA A 16 -14.64 -10.48 -17.39
CA ALA A 16 -14.84 -9.06 -17.06
C ALA A 16 -16.20 -8.79 -16.41
N ARG A 17 -17.25 -9.49 -16.84
CA ARG A 17 -18.60 -9.39 -16.25
C ARG A 17 -18.65 -10.00 -14.85
N THR A 18 -18.01 -11.14 -14.63
CA THR A 18 -17.98 -11.80 -13.31
C THR A 18 -17.19 -10.98 -12.30
N MET A 19 -16.10 -10.33 -12.73
CA MET A 19 -15.27 -9.48 -11.88
C MET A 19 -15.93 -8.14 -11.52
N ARG A 20 -16.75 -7.57 -12.41
CA ARG A 20 -17.52 -6.33 -12.12
C ARG A 20 -18.45 -6.48 -10.92
N ASN A 21 -18.94 -7.70 -10.65
CA ASN A 21 -19.85 -7.97 -9.54
C ASN A 21 -19.15 -8.14 -8.18
N LYS A 22 -17.81 -8.18 -8.14
CA LYS A 22 -17.02 -8.46 -6.92
C LYS A 22 -16.24 -7.26 -6.36
N GLY A 23 -16.39 -6.05 -6.90
CA GLY A 23 -15.84 -4.82 -6.33
C GLY A 23 -14.31 -4.60 -6.45
N SER A 24 -13.51 -5.64 -6.65
CA SER A 24 -12.03 -5.58 -6.62
C SER A 24 -11.35 -5.37 -7.98
N GLY A 25 -11.88 -4.46 -8.82
CA GLY A 25 -11.56 -4.44 -10.26
C GLY A 25 -10.53 -3.43 -10.77
N TRP A 26 -10.04 -2.48 -9.98
CA TRP A 26 -9.30 -1.34 -10.55
C TRP A 26 -7.87 -1.68 -11.01
N PHE A 27 -7.11 -2.44 -10.21
CA PHE A 27 -5.73 -2.82 -10.53
C PHE A 27 -5.64 -3.81 -11.72
N ILE A 28 -6.51 -4.82 -11.75
CA ILE A 28 -6.55 -5.80 -12.86
C ILE A 28 -6.99 -5.14 -14.18
N ARG A 29 -7.84 -4.11 -14.13
CA ARG A 29 -8.23 -3.33 -15.32
C ARG A 29 -7.05 -2.58 -15.93
N HIS A 30 -6.18 -2.01 -15.11
CA HIS A 30 -4.96 -1.32 -15.59
C HIS A 30 -3.93 -2.32 -16.10
N LEU A 31 -3.70 -3.42 -15.37
CA LEU A 31 -2.78 -4.46 -15.80
C LEU A 31 -3.22 -5.08 -17.15
N ALA A 32 -4.52 -5.39 -17.30
CA ALA A 32 -5.06 -5.97 -18.52
C ALA A 32 -5.05 -5.02 -19.73
N GLY A 33 -5.29 -3.73 -19.53
CA GLY A 33 -5.19 -2.72 -20.60
C GLY A 33 -3.79 -2.64 -21.20
N SER A 34 -2.76 -2.69 -20.35
CA SER A 34 -1.35 -2.67 -20.80
C SER A 34 -0.94 -3.94 -21.55
N PHE A 35 -1.42 -5.12 -21.14
CA PHE A 35 -1.10 -6.38 -21.84
C PHE A 35 -1.81 -6.49 -23.19
N ALA A 36 -3.10 -6.12 -23.30
CA ALA A 36 -3.82 -6.18 -24.57
C ALA A 36 -3.23 -5.23 -25.63
N GLY A 37 -2.83 -4.02 -25.22
CA GLY A 37 -2.17 -3.06 -26.11
C GLY A 37 -0.81 -3.54 -26.61
N SER A 38 0.00 -4.14 -25.71
CA SER A 38 1.33 -4.64 -26.06
C SER A 38 1.28 -5.83 -27.02
N PHE A 39 0.36 -6.77 -26.84
CA PHE A 39 0.21 -7.92 -27.75
C PHE A 39 -0.33 -7.51 -29.13
N ALA A 40 -1.26 -6.55 -29.20
CA ALA A 40 -1.77 -6.04 -30.47
C ALA A 40 -0.67 -5.33 -31.26
N PHE A 41 0.18 -4.53 -30.60
CA PHE A 41 1.32 -3.87 -31.23
C PHE A 41 2.34 -4.89 -31.74
N MET A 42 2.68 -5.90 -30.94
CA MET A 42 3.67 -6.92 -31.33
C MET A 42 3.20 -7.74 -32.54
N LEU A 43 1.91 -8.13 -32.59
CA LEU A 43 1.32 -8.81 -33.74
C LEU A 43 1.35 -7.94 -35.01
N LEU A 44 1.09 -6.64 -34.87
CA LEU A 44 1.10 -5.71 -36.00
C LEU A 44 2.52 -5.51 -36.55
N VAL A 45 3.52 -5.40 -35.68
CA VAL A 45 4.94 -5.36 -36.07
C VAL A 45 5.37 -6.67 -36.75
N MET A 46 4.99 -7.83 -36.21
CA MET A 46 5.32 -9.12 -36.85
C MET A 46 4.69 -9.27 -38.24
N VAL A 47 3.44 -8.84 -38.42
CA VAL A 47 2.79 -8.83 -39.74
C VAL A 47 3.52 -7.87 -40.69
N ALA A 48 3.87 -6.65 -40.25
CA ALA A 48 4.57 -5.67 -41.07
C ALA A 48 5.97 -6.13 -41.53
N VAL A 49 6.71 -6.83 -40.66
CA VAL A 49 8.00 -7.46 -41.03
C VAL A 49 7.77 -8.64 -41.98
N GLY A 50 6.78 -9.50 -41.71
CA GLY A 50 6.47 -10.66 -42.54
C GLY A 50 5.97 -10.32 -43.95
N THR A 51 5.31 -9.17 -44.14
CA THR A 51 4.87 -8.67 -45.45
C THR A 51 5.93 -7.83 -46.17
N GLY A 52 7.12 -7.65 -45.58
CA GLY A 52 8.18 -6.83 -46.16
C GLY A 52 7.88 -5.33 -46.20
N LEU A 53 6.94 -4.85 -45.36
CA LEU A 53 6.63 -3.42 -45.25
C LEU A 53 7.70 -2.65 -44.45
N ILE A 54 8.46 -3.36 -43.62
CA ILE A 54 9.60 -2.85 -42.86
C ILE A 54 10.78 -3.77 -43.16
N THR A 55 11.75 -3.27 -43.92
CA THR A 55 13.06 -3.92 -44.09
C THR A 55 13.94 -3.46 -42.94
N ALA A 56 14.42 -4.38 -42.11
CA ALA A 56 15.34 -4.03 -41.03
C ALA A 56 16.70 -3.65 -41.62
N GLU A 57 17.08 -2.37 -41.55
CA GLU A 57 18.43 -1.92 -41.88
C GLU A 57 19.42 -2.29 -40.77
N PRO A 58 20.71 -2.56 -41.09
CA PRO A 58 21.71 -2.90 -40.10
C PRO A 58 22.06 -1.69 -39.23
N LYS A 59 22.31 -1.99 -37.96
CA LYS A 59 22.66 -1.09 -36.86
C LYS A 59 23.82 -0.15 -37.22
N GLU A 60 23.52 1.11 -37.58
CA GLU A 60 24.47 2.22 -37.55
C GLU A 60 24.63 2.74 -36.11
N GLU A 61 25.86 2.70 -35.64
CA GLU A 61 26.34 3.31 -34.40
C GLU A 61 26.40 4.84 -34.61
N LEU A 62 25.33 5.53 -34.22
CA LEU A 62 25.30 6.99 -34.19
C LEU A 62 25.80 7.51 -32.84
N ALA A 63 27.05 7.93 -32.85
CA ALA A 63 27.55 8.95 -31.94
C ALA A 63 26.72 10.24 -32.10
N ALA A 64 26.23 10.80 -31.00
CA ALA A 64 25.84 12.20 -30.91
C ALA A 64 26.15 12.71 -29.49
N THR A 65 27.25 13.45 -29.32
CA THR A 65 27.27 14.92 -29.20
C THR A 65 26.26 15.47 -28.20
N GLY A 66 26.80 16.07 -27.14
CA GLY A 66 26.03 16.74 -26.11
C GLY A 66 25.14 17.84 -26.67
N THR A 67 24.01 18.02 -26.00
CA THR A 67 23.41 19.34 -25.83
C THR A 67 22.98 19.43 -24.39
N ASP A 68 23.86 20.06 -23.61
CA ASP A 68 23.61 20.53 -22.27
C ASP A 68 22.51 21.59 -22.34
N LYS A 69 21.28 21.19 -21.99
CA LYS A 69 20.25 22.09 -21.51
C LYS A 69 19.68 21.45 -20.25
N THR A 70 20.48 21.50 -19.20
CA THR A 70 20.01 21.34 -17.83
C THR A 70 19.06 22.50 -17.53
N SER A 71 17.81 22.37 -17.97
CA SER A 71 16.70 23.14 -17.44
C SER A 71 16.53 22.73 -15.99
N THR A 72 17.03 23.57 -15.09
CA THR A 72 16.75 23.52 -13.65
C THR A 72 15.27 23.81 -13.43
N VAL A 73 14.42 22.82 -13.72
CA VAL A 73 13.09 22.74 -13.14
C VAL A 73 13.32 22.43 -11.67
N LYS A 74 13.02 23.39 -10.81
CA LYS A 74 12.93 23.18 -9.36
C LYS A 74 11.89 22.07 -9.15
N ALA A 75 12.35 20.84 -8.97
CA ALA A 75 11.49 19.70 -8.70
C ALA A 75 10.65 20.06 -7.48
N GLU A 76 9.33 20.15 -7.66
CA GLU A 76 8.42 20.32 -6.55
C GLU A 76 8.59 19.11 -5.64
N SER A 77 8.85 19.36 -4.35
CA SER A 77 9.01 18.28 -3.38
C SER A 77 7.69 17.51 -3.30
N LEU A 78 7.76 16.19 -3.54
CA LEU A 78 6.61 15.31 -3.41
C LEU A 78 5.97 15.45 -2.02
N LYS A 79 4.64 15.43 -1.98
CA LYS A 79 3.85 15.40 -0.73
C LYS A 79 3.38 13.97 -0.45
N PRO A 80 3.08 13.61 0.81
CA PRO A 80 2.50 12.30 1.10
C PRO A 80 1.22 12.04 0.31
N MET A 81 1.04 10.79 -0.13
CA MET A 81 -0.16 10.34 -0.81
C MET A 81 -1.37 10.49 0.10
N LYS A 82 -2.50 10.88 -0.48
CA LYS A 82 -3.80 10.95 0.20
C LYS A 82 -4.80 10.05 -0.52
N PHE A 83 -5.63 9.36 0.26
CA PHE A 83 -6.67 8.46 -0.20
C PHE A 83 -8.01 8.93 0.33
N ALA A 84 -9.09 8.65 -0.42
CA ALA A 84 -10.44 9.04 -0.02
C ALA A 84 -10.94 8.25 1.20
N SER A 85 -10.36 7.08 1.49
CA SER A 85 -10.71 6.26 2.64
C SER A 85 -9.54 5.41 3.13
N VAL A 86 -9.63 4.97 4.38
CA VAL A 86 -8.69 4.01 4.97
C VAL A 86 -8.67 2.68 4.21
N THR A 87 -9.81 2.22 3.65
CA THR A 87 -9.85 1.02 2.81
C THR A 87 -9.01 1.18 1.55
N GLN A 88 -9.14 2.30 0.83
CA GLN A 88 -8.32 2.56 -0.35
C GLN A 88 -6.83 2.65 0.00
N MET A 89 -6.49 3.25 1.14
CA MET A 89 -5.12 3.30 1.65
C MET A 89 -4.56 1.90 1.93
N ILE A 90 -5.33 1.03 2.58
CA ILE A 90 -4.93 -0.34 2.90
C ILE A 90 -4.76 -1.18 1.62
N ASP A 91 -5.70 -1.05 0.67
CA ASP A 91 -5.65 -1.75 -0.62
C ASP A 91 -4.42 -1.33 -1.44
N ASP A 92 -4.08 -0.03 -1.45
CA ASP A 92 -2.90 0.49 -2.17
C ASP A 92 -1.59 0.00 -1.55
N LYS A 93 -1.50 -0.02 -0.22
CA LYS A 93 -0.29 -0.44 0.50
C LYS A 93 -0.09 -1.95 0.50
N ALA A 94 -1.16 -2.73 0.40
CA ALA A 94 -1.16 -4.20 0.37
C ALA A 94 -0.46 -4.89 1.56
N ASP A 95 -0.22 -4.17 2.66
CA ASP A 95 0.35 -4.71 3.90
C ASP A 95 -0.69 -5.51 4.72
N PHE A 96 -1.96 -5.13 4.60
CA PHE A 96 -3.11 -5.71 5.31
C PHE A 96 -4.29 -5.84 4.34
N SER A 97 -5.29 -6.65 4.69
CA SER A 97 -6.51 -6.77 3.87
C SER A 97 -7.69 -7.32 4.68
N GLU A 98 -8.90 -7.05 4.20
CA GLU A 98 -10.11 -7.70 4.72
C GLU A 98 -10.17 -9.18 4.32
N GLU A 99 -9.68 -9.53 3.11
CA GLU A 99 -9.72 -10.90 2.57
C GLU A 99 -8.95 -11.90 3.44
N ASN A 100 -7.78 -11.52 3.94
CA ASN A 100 -6.98 -12.36 4.84
C ASN A 100 -7.30 -12.12 6.33
N GLY A 101 -8.31 -11.31 6.66
CA GLY A 101 -8.73 -11.02 8.03
C GLY A 101 -7.78 -10.13 8.84
N THR A 102 -6.76 -9.54 8.22
CA THR A 102 -5.78 -8.69 8.93
C THR A 102 -6.22 -7.22 9.06
N PHE A 103 -7.29 -6.83 8.37
CA PHE A 103 -7.88 -5.50 8.45
C PHE A 103 -9.40 -5.57 8.39
N LYS A 104 -10.08 -4.67 9.11
CA LYS A 104 -11.53 -4.49 9.01
C LYS A 104 -11.92 -3.09 9.46
N VAL A 105 -12.84 -2.44 8.74
CA VAL A 105 -13.53 -1.25 9.25
C VAL A 105 -14.71 -1.72 10.10
N ILE A 106 -14.74 -1.34 11.38
CA ILE A 106 -15.82 -1.67 12.32
C ILE A 106 -16.93 -0.62 12.22
N THR A 107 -16.56 0.66 12.26
CA THR A 107 -17.46 1.80 12.00
C THR A 107 -16.73 2.84 11.18
N SER A 108 -17.43 3.53 10.27
CA SER A 108 -16.83 4.59 9.44
C SER A 108 -16.87 5.96 10.13
N GLU A 109 -17.88 6.22 10.95
CA GLU A 109 -18.08 7.51 11.64
C GLU A 109 -18.68 7.26 13.05
N PRO A 110 -17.93 7.49 14.15
CA PRO A 110 -16.49 7.75 14.17
C PRO A 110 -15.70 6.58 13.58
N LEU A 111 -14.53 6.87 13.02
CA LEU A 111 -13.72 5.83 12.36
C LEU A 111 -13.15 4.86 13.39
N HIS A 112 -13.56 3.60 13.31
CA HIS A 112 -13.01 2.47 14.08
C HIS A 112 -12.52 1.41 13.11
N ILE A 113 -11.23 1.09 13.19
CA ILE A 113 -10.61 0.01 12.45
C ILE A 113 -10.07 -1.06 13.39
N GLN A 114 -10.18 -2.31 12.96
CA GLN A 114 -9.47 -3.43 13.54
C GLN A 114 -8.29 -3.77 12.64
N MET A 115 -7.13 -3.96 13.24
CA MET A 115 -5.96 -4.48 12.54
C MET A 115 -5.41 -5.70 13.27
N ALA A 116 -4.93 -6.67 12.52
CA ALA A 116 -4.35 -7.87 13.10
C ALA A 116 -3.01 -8.22 12.46
N THR A 117 -2.07 -8.62 13.30
CA THR A 117 -0.79 -9.20 12.89
C THR A 117 -0.89 -10.73 12.95
N GLN A 118 -0.31 -11.41 11.97
CA GLN A 118 -0.29 -12.87 11.95
C GLN A 118 0.81 -13.39 12.87
N VAL A 119 0.47 -14.36 13.73
CA VAL A 119 1.39 -15.00 14.67
C VAL A 119 1.22 -16.52 14.61
N VAL A 120 2.21 -17.27 15.08
CA VAL A 120 2.10 -18.72 15.28
C VAL A 120 2.04 -19.07 16.77
N ALA A 121 1.51 -20.25 17.11
CA ALA A 121 1.22 -20.63 18.49
C ALA A 121 2.40 -20.46 19.46
N ASN A 122 3.62 -20.75 18.98
CA ASN A 122 4.84 -20.74 19.78
C ASN A 122 5.64 -19.43 19.72
N ASP A 123 5.09 -18.37 19.12
CA ASP A 123 5.73 -17.06 19.20
C ASP A 123 5.79 -16.60 20.65
N LEU A 124 6.91 -15.98 21.02
CA LEU A 124 7.11 -15.40 22.35
C LEU A 124 6.10 -14.26 22.59
N ASP A 125 5.58 -14.15 23.80
CA ASP A 125 4.58 -13.12 24.14
C ASP A 125 5.11 -11.69 23.91
N GLU A 126 6.41 -11.47 24.15
CA GLU A 126 7.05 -10.18 23.86
C GLU A 126 7.05 -9.86 22.35
N VAL A 127 7.26 -10.88 21.51
CA VAL A 127 7.22 -10.74 20.04
C VAL A 127 5.79 -10.43 19.61
N LYS A 128 4.80 -11.18 20.10
CA LYS A 128 3.37 -10.92 19.84
C LYS A 128 3.00 -9.49 20.24
N LEU A 129 3.42 -9.04 21.42
CA LEU A 129 3.13 -7.69 21.91
C LEU A 129 3.85 -6.60 21.09
N ALA A 130 5.08 -6.82 20.64
CA ALA A 130 5.79 -5.89 19.76
C ALA A 130 5.10 -5.75 18.39
N GLU A 131 4.66 -6.86 17.82
CA GLU A 131 3.93 -6.90 16.55
C GLU A 131 2.55 -6.22 16.67
N VAL A 132 1.82 -6.46 17.77
CA VAL A 132 0.54 -5.81 18.05
C VAL A 132 0.72 -4.29 18.23
N ARG A 133 1.77 -3.84 18.93
CA ARG A 133 2.07 -2.40 19.03
C ARG A 133 2.40 -1.80 17.66
N ARG A 134 3.21 -2.49 16.85
CA ARG A 134 3.58 -2.02 15.52
C ARG A 134 2.36 -1.83 14.62
N VAL A 135 1.44 -2.80 14.59
CA VAL A 135 0.23 -2.69 13.77
C VAL A 135 -0.75 -1.63 14.32
N ALA A 136 -0.83 -1.45 15.64
CA ALA A 136 -1.60 -0.35 16.23
C ALA A 136 -1.09 1.02 15.76
N LEU A 137 0.24 1.23 15.85
CA LEU A 137 0.90 2.45 15.40
C LEU A 137 0.76 2.66 13.89
N TYR A 138 0.84 1.59 13.09
CA TYR A 138 0.55 1.65 11.66
C TYR A 138 -0.86 2.17 11.43
N GLY A 139 -1.86 1.57 12.07
CA GLY A 139 -3.27 1.93 11.93
C GLY A 139 -3.55 3.38 12.30
N VAL A 140 -2.92 3.90 13.37
CA VAL A 140 -3.06 5.31 13.77
C VAL A 140 -2.40 6.22 12.74
N TYR A 141 -1.08 6.08 12.54
CA TYR A 141 -0.32 7.09 11.80
C TYR A 141 -0.55 7.00 10.29
N ARG A 142 -0.62 5.80 9.68
CA ARG A 142 -0.92 5.72 8.24
C ARG A 142 -2.30 6.30 7.94
N THR A 143 -3.31 6.01 8.76
CA THR A 143 -4.65 6.56 8.56
C THR A 143 -4.65 8.08 8.62
N LEU A 144 -4.06 8.68 9.67
CA LEU A 144 -4.09 10.13 9.86
C LEU A 144 -3.17 10.89 8.89
N ILE A 145 -2.09 10.26 8.41
CA ILE A 145 -1.21 10.82 7.37
C ILE A 145 -1.87 10.73 6.00
N HIS A 146 -2.52 9.62 5.65
CA HIS A 146 -2.93 9.38 4.27
C HIS A 146 -4.42 9.53 4.02
N THR A 147 -5.22 9.97 4.98
CA THR A 147 -6.65 10.24 4.79
C THR A 147 -7.03 11.58 5.44
N ASP A 148 -8.24 12.06 5.17
CA ASP A 148 -8.81 13.24 5.82
C ASP A 148 -9.59 12.92 7.10
N ALA A 149 -9.44 11.70 7.65
CA ALA A 149 -10.07 11.33 8.92
C ALA A 149 -9.62 12.30 10.05
N PRO A 150 -10.55 12.87 10.83
CA PRO A 150 -10.22 13.76 11.93
C PRO A 150 -9.73 13.01 13.18
N SER A 151 -10.14 11.75 13.32
CA SER A 151 -9.76 10.84 14.40
C SER A 151 -9.82 9.39 13.94
N VAL A 152 -9.21 8.51 14.72
CA VAL A 152 -9.25 7.07 14.50
C VAL A 152 -9.24 6.33 15.83
N HIS A 153 -10.10 5.32 15.93
CA HIS A 153 -10.02 4.26 16.94
C HIS A 153 -9.41 3.01 16.28
N VAL A 154 -8.32 2.50 16.83
CA VAL A 154 -7.63 1.31 16.35
C VAL A 154 -7.67 0.23 17.43
N SER A 155 -8.25 -0.92 17.09
CA SER A 155 -8.12 -2.16 17.88
C SER A 155 -7.12 -3.09 17.20
N ALA A 156 -5.96 -3.28 17.83
CA ALA A 156 -4.91 -4.17 17.35
C ALA A 156 -4.85 -5.46 18.17
N LEU A 157 -4.83 -6.60 17.49
CA LEU A 157 -4.77 -7.92 18.12
C LEU A 157 -3.98 -8.94 17.27
N PRO A 158 -3.54 -10.07 17.82
CA PRO A 158 -2.92 -11.12 17.04
C PRO A 158 -3.98 -11.97 16.33
N MET A 159 -3.61 -12.51 15.19
CA MET A 159 -4.33 -13.59 14.53
C MET A 159 -3.40 -14.79 14.43
N GLU A 160 -3.69 -15.81 15.24
CA GLU A 160 -2.96 -17.07 15.21
C GLU A 160 -3.27 -17.81 13.92
N VAL A 161 -2.23 -18.17 13.18
CA VAL A 161 -2.32 -18.94 11.94
C VAL A 161 -1.61 -20.28 12.07
N THR A 162 -2.21 -21.33 11.52
CA THR A 162 -1.56 -22.63 11.31
C THR A 162 -1.39 -22.86 9.82
N LEU A 163 -0.37 -23.63 9.41
CA LEU A 163 -0.10 -23.89 8.00
C LEU A 163 -0.68 -25.22 7.50
N ASN A 164 -0.77 -26.24 8.37
CA ASN A 164 -1.19 -27.60 8.00
C ASN A 164 -2.01 -28.29 9.11
N PRO A 165 -3.36 -28.33 9.02
CA PRO A 165 -4.19 -27.61 8.06
C PRO A 165 -4.08 -26.09 8.25
N TYR A 166 -4.41 -25.33 7.20
CA TYR A 166 -4.52 -23.88 7.34
C TYR A 166 -5.69 -23.53 8.25
N SER A 167 -5.43 -22.71 9.27
CA SER A 167 -6.47 -22.08 10.09
C SER A 167 -6.01 -20.69 10.50
N ALA A 168 -6.97 -19.80 10.74
CA ALA A 168 -6.73 -18.45 11.24
C ALA A 168 -7.75 -18.15 12.33
N ARG A 169 -7.30 -17.65 13.48
CA ARG A 169 -8.16 -17.31 14.61
C ARG A 169 -7.60 -16.11 15.35
N TYR A 170 -8.47 -15.13 15.64
CA TYR A 170 -8.10 -14.01 16.50
C TYR A 170 -7.79 -14.47 17.92
N LEU A 171 -6.74 -13.91 18.51
CA LEU A 171 -6.44 -14.03 19.92
C LEU A 171 -6.95 -12.80 20.66
N ASP A 172 -7.42 -12.98 21.90
CA ASP A 172 -7.93 -11.88 22.72
C ASP A 172 -6.80 -11.04 23.35
N ALA A 173 -5.57 -11.58 23.40
CA ALA A 173 -4.41 -10.92 23.98
C ALA A 173 -3.10 -11.34 23.27
N PRO A 174 -2.07 -10.47 23.27
CA PRO A 174 -2.09 -9.08 23.75
C PRO A 174 -2.94 -8.17 22.84
N LYS A 175 -3.66 -7.22 23.43
CA LYS A 175 -4.51 -6.26 22.71
C LYS A 175 -4.01 -4.84 22.97
N VAL A 176 -3.94 -4.03 21.91
CA VAL A 176 -3.66 -2.59 22.02
C VAL A 176 -4.84 -1.84 21.43
N GLU A 177 -5.39 -0.91 22.20
CA GLU A 177 -6.46 -0.01 21.75
C GLU A 177 -6.00 1.43 21.89
N ILE A 178 -6.21 2.20 20.83
CA ILE A 178 -5.82 3.61 20.75
C ILE A 178 -6.97 4.36 20.10
N THR A 179 -7.44 5.43 20.74
CA THR A 179 -8.39 6.39 20.17
C THR A 179 -7.75 7.75 20.23
N VAL A 180 -7.51 8.36 19.08
CA VAL A 180 -6.88 9.68 19.02
C VAL A 180 -7.42 10.51 17.86
N THR A 181 -7.45 11.82 18.05
CA THR A 181 -7.58 12.82 17.01
C THR A 181 -6.26 13.04 16.28
N ARG A 182 -6.31 13.76 15.16
CA ARG A 182 -5.11 14.19 14.42
C ARG A 182 -4.16 15.02 15.27
N ASP A 183 -4.69 15.96 16.05
CA ASP A 183 -3.90 16.88 16.87
C ASP A 183 -3.25 16.15 18.05
N GLU A 184 -3.99 15.26 18.71
CA GLU A 184 -3.46 14.39 19.78
C GLU A 184 -2.34 13.47 19.27
N ALA A 185 -2.52 12.87 18.09
CA ALA A 185 -1.49 12.05 17.47
C ALA A 185 -0.22 12.86 17.13
N LEU A 186 -0.39 14.09 16.63
CA LEU A 186 0.73 15.00 16.37
C LEU A 186 1.45 15.38 17.67
N GLN A 187 0.69 15.75 18.71
CA GLN A 187 1.24 16.11 20.01
C GLN A 187 2.03 14.94 20.63
N ALA A 188 1.50 13.71 20.55
CA ALA A 188 2.15 12.52 21.07
C ALA A 188 3.52 12.27 20.41
N VAL A 189 3.60 12.36 19.08
CA VAL A 189 4.86 12.12 18.36
C VAL A 189 5.84 13.29 18.47
N ALA A 190 5.35 14.54 18.49
CA ALA A 190 6.17 15.73 18.67
C ALA A 190 6.85 15.81 20.05
N GLY A 191 6.28 15.12 21.05
CA GLY A 191 6.93 14.94 22.34
C GLY A 191 8.15 14.01 22.34
N LEU A 192 8.37 13.26 21.24
CA LEU A 192 9.42 12.24 21.14
C LEU A 192 10.46 12.53 20.05
N ILE A 193 10.05 13.20 18.97
CA ILE A 193 10.90 13.60 17.85
C ILE A 193 10.54 15.00 17.36
N ASP A 194 11.49 15.69 16.73
CA ASP A 194 11.27 17.01 16.15
C ASP A 194 10.45 16.93 14.86
N VAL A 195 9.16 17.22 14.96
CA VAL A 195 8.20 17.26 13.85
C VAL A 195 7.18 18.36 14.07
N SER A 196 6.73 18.96 12.98
CA SER A 196 5.75 20.05 12.96
C SER A 196 4.39 19.63 12.39
N SER A 197 4.36 18.51 11.67
CA SER A 197 3.16 17.93 11.07
C SER A 197 3.25 16.41 11.01
N LEU A 198 2.09 15.73 10.87
CA LEU A 198 2.09 14.28 10.63
C LEU A 198 2.72 13.90 9.29
N ASP A 199 2.71 14.81 8.30
CA ASP A 199 3.35 14.57 7.01
C ASP A 199 4.88 14.43 7.15
N ASP A 200 5.49 15.00 8.20
CA ASP A 200 6.93 14.89 8.52
C ASP A 200 7.35 13.46 8.95
N LEU A 201 6.36 12.60 9.26
CA LEU A 201 6.59 11.21 9.67
C LEU A 201 6.90 10.30 8.48
N VAL A 202 6.72 10.78 7.25
CA VAL A 202 7.01 10.04 6.03
C VAL A 202 7.94 10.82 5.10
N THR A 203 8.61 10.08 4.24
CA THR A 203 9.38 10.62 3.12
C THR A 203 8.76 10.11 1.83
N PRO A 204 8.05 10.98 1.09
CA PRO A 204 7.53 10.64 -0.23
C PRO A 204 8.67 10.34 -1.20
N ASN A 205 8.49 9.28 -1.98
CA ASN A 205 9.44 8.86 -3.00
C ASN A 205 8.67 8.43 -4.24
N ALA A 206 9.20 8.69 -5.42
CA ALA A 206 8.64 8.21 -6.67
C ALA A 206 9.70 7.49 -7.48
N ASP A 207 9.40 6.26 -7.88
CA ASP A 207 10.25 5.49 -8.79
C ASP A 207 9.39 4.93 -9.91
N LEU A 208 9.89 5.01 -11.15
CA LEU A 208 9.18 4.56 -12.36
C LEU A 208 7.73 5.09 -12.50
N GLY A 209 7.46 6.30 -11.98
CA GLY A 209 6.14 6.93 -12.02
C GLY A 209 5.17 6.43 -10.94
N ILE A 210 5.62 5.59 -10.01
CA ILE A 210 4.86 5.11 -8.86
C ILE A 210 5.37 5.82 -7.61
N GLN A 211 4.49 6.55 -6.94
CA GLN A 211 4.81 7.14 -5.64
C GLN A 211 4.57 6.13 -4.52
N PHE A 212 5.46 6.13 -3.52
CA PHE A 212 5.27 5.45 -2.25
C PHE A 212 5.89 6.29 -1.13
N ASP A 213 5.30 6.19 0.06
CA ASP A 213 5.76 6.97 1.21
C ASP A 213 6.39 6.04 2.25
N LYS A 214 7.70 6.19 2.46
CA LYS A 214 8.44 5.49 3.51
C LYS A 214 8.33 6.24 4.82
N TRP A 215 8.51 5.56 5.95
CA TRP A 215 8.69 6.27 7.22
C TRP A 215 9.93 7.16 7.17
N SER A 216 9.86 8.34 7.78
CA SER A 216 11.03 9.20 7.94
C SER A 216 11.99 8.55 8.94
N LYS A 217 13.30 8.76 8.78
CA LYS A 217 14.31 8.14 9.67
C LYS A 217 14.06 8.40 11.17
N PRO A 218 13.67 9.61 11.62
CA PRO A 218 13.32 9.83 13.02
C PRO A 218 12.14 8.97 13.47
N PHE A 219 11.11 8.85 12.63
CA PHE A 219 9.94 8.04 12.95
C PHE A 219 10.23 6.52 12.89
N GLU A 220 11.10 6.06 11.99
CA GLU A 220 11.55 4.66 11.95
C GLU A 220 12.16 4.20 13.28
N ALA A 221 12.90 5.08 13.96
CA ALA A 221 13.48 4.77 15.27
C ALA A 221 12.40 4.55 16.34
N LEU A 222 11.27 5.26 16.26
CA LEU A 222 10.12 5.03 17.12
C LEU A 222 9.33 3.77 16.70
N TYR A 223 9.10 3.61 15.41
CA TYR A 223 8.21 2.59 14.86
C TYR A 223 8.80 1.16 14.89
N PHE A 224 10.10 1.00 14.62
CA PHE A 224 10.72 -0.33 14.50
C PHE A 224 11.41 -0.83 15.77
N LYS A 225 11.63 0.03 16.78
CA LYS A 225 12.34 -0.35 18.01
C LYS A 225 11.35 -0.57 19.15
N PRO A 226 11.49 -1.65 19.96
CA PRO A 226 10.58 -1.92 21.05
C PRO A 226 10.38 -0.76 22.02
N GLU A 227 11.45 -0.06 22.41
CA GLU A 227 11.37 1.08 23.33
C GLU A 227 10.67 2.29 22.70
N GLY A 228 10.94 2.56 21.42
CA GLY A 228 10.24 3.58 20.65
C GLY A 228 8.74 3.30 20.55
N GLN A 229 8.36 2.05 20.28
CA GLN A 229 6.97 1.64 20.23
C GLN A 229 6.28 1.79 21.59
N LYS A 230 6.96 1.42 22.70
CA LYS A 230 6.42 1.60 24.06
C LYS A 230 6.17 3.08 24.34
N ALA A 231 7.16 3.93 24.08
CA ALA A 231 7.07 5.36 24.31
C ALA A 231 5.93 5.99 23.50
N LEU A 232 5.81 5.64 22.22
CA LEU A 232 4.80 6.20 21.33
C LEU A 232 3.38 5.73 21.69
N VAL A 233 3.20 4.46 22.03
CA VAL A 233 1.91 3.95 22.52
C VAL A 233 1.53 4.59 23.85
N ALA A 234 2.47 4.73 24.80
CA ALA A 234 2.22 5.39 26.06
C ALA A 234 1.82 6.87 25.87
N ALA A 235 2.52 7.59 24.97
CA ALA A 235 2.21 8.97 24.64
C ALA A 235 0.82 9.13 23.99
N LEU A 236 0.41 8.20 23.13
CA LEU A 236 -0.94 8.20 22.53
C LEU A 236 -2.03 7.88 23.55
N GLN A 237 -1.75 7.03 24.53
CA GLN A 237 -2.70 6.64 25.58
C GLN A 237 -2.83 7.65 26.72
N SER A 238 -1.95 8.65 26.77
CA SER A 238 -1.98 9.73 27.77
C SER A 238 -2.67 11.01 27.29
N GLN A 239 -3.24 10.99 26.08
CA GLN A 239 -3.97 12.14 25.52
C GLN A 239 -5.39 12.21 26.11
#